data_AF-A0A538C8C8-F1
#
_entry.id   AF-A0A538C8C8-F1
#
_cell.length_a   1.000
_cell.length_b   1.000
_cell.length_c   1.000
_cell.angle_alpha   90.00
_cell.angle_beta   90.00
_cell.angle_gamma   90.00
#
_symmetry.space_group_name_H-M   'P 1'
#
loop_
_entity.id
_entity.type
_entity.pdbx_description
1 polymer ?
#
loop_
_entity_poly.entity_id
_entity_poly.type
_entity_poly.pdbx_seq_one_letter_code
_entity_poly.pdbx_strand_id
1 'polypeptide(L)'
;MTKHAAGRSPTPKQLAYIRSLALQTGTTFSLPRTRRQASGEIERLKRLKETCGRHVELPRDVQPAEQPYATALHPSEISGFGSRASWGTRPPAIVRVTPQRRVAELTELGRYQVNGVERVLYGQRIGGCVRITDRPASGAGRSYLVERGLERDGYAALKALVADYTQQATELGEVPMASSIVAQQFDDEAA
;
A
#
# COMPACT_ATOMS: atom_id res chain seq x y z
N MET A 1 15.76 15.39 50.38
CA MET A 1 16.77 15.64 49.33
C MET A 1 17.52 14.34 49.04
N THR A 2 17.15 13.63 47.96
CA THR A 2 17.75 12.36 47.58
C THR A 2 19.18 12.58 47.07
N LYS A 3 20.17 12.18 47.88
CA LYS A 3 21.57 12.13 47.48
C LYS A 3 21.73 11.07 46.39
N HIS A 4 21.67 11.45 45.12
CA HIS A 4 22.11 10.57 44.04
C HIS A 4 23.63 10.54 44.07
N ALA A 5 24.18 9.41 44.54
CA ALA A 5 25.59 9.12 44.60
C ALA A 5 26.31 9.56 43.31
N ALA A 6 27.43 10.27 43.48
CA ALA A 6 28.29 10.77 42.42
C ALA A 6 28.85 9.61 41.57
N GLY A 7 28.05 9.13 40.62
CA GLY A 7 28.46 8.14 39.65
C GLY A 7 29.41 8.80 38.67
N ARG A 8 30.63 8.26 38.53
CA ARG A 8 31.62 8.77 37.57
C ARG A 8 30.99 8.98 36.19
N SER A 9 31.41 10.02 35.48
CA SER A 9 30.91 10.39 34.16
C SER A 9 31.04 9.24 33.14
N PRO A 10 30.11 9.09 32.19
CA PRO A 10 30.17 8.09 31.14
C PRO A 10 31.49 8.14 30.40
N THR A 11 32.02 6.97 30.05
CA THR A 11 33.25 6.93 29.24
C THR A 11 32.95 7.30 27.78
N PRO A 12 33.92 7.90 27.05
CA PRO A 12 33.75 8.22 25.63
C PRO A 12 33.39 7.00 24.78
N LYS A 13 33.97 5.83 25.12
CA LYS A 13 33.67 4.55 24.46
C LYS A 13 32.21 4.14 24.66
N GLN A 14 31.65 4.29 25.87
CA GLN A 14 30.24 4.01 26.12
C GLN A 14 29.33 4.93 25.30
N LEU A 15 29.64 6.23 25.20
CA LEU A 15 28.85 7.16 24.39
C LEU A 15 28.92 6.84 22.89
N ALA A 16 30.10 6.48 22.39
CA ALA A 16 30.27 6.04 21.00
C ALA A 16 29.46 4.76 20.71
N TYR A 17 29.46 3.82 21.65
CA TYR A 17 28.73 2.56 21.53
C TYR A 17 27.21 2.74 21.62
N ILE A 18 26.72 3.63 22.48
CA ILE A 18 25.29 3.98 22.54
C ILE A 18 24.86 4.62 21.21
N ARG A 19 25.65 5.54 20.64
CA ARG A 19 25.35 6.13 19.33
C ARG A 19 25.28 5.09 18.22
N SER A 20 26.23 4.15 18.17
CA SER A 20 26.21 3.11 17.13
C SER A 20 25.02 2.18 17.27
N LEU A 21 24.65 1.78 18.50
CA LEU A 21 23.46 0.97 18.75
C LEU A 21 22.18 1.73 18.39
N ALA A 22 22.05 3.00 18.79
CA ALA A 22 20.91 3.84 18.50
C ALA A 22 20.68 4.03 16.98
N LEU A 23 21.75 4.23 16.21
CA LEU A 23 21.69 4.27 14.75
C LEU A 23 21.23 2.93 14.16
N GLN A 24 21.76 1.81 14.67
CA GLN A 24 21.39 0.47 14.22
C GLN A 24 19.94 0.08 14.53
N THR A 25 19.35 0.66 15.58
CA THR A 25 17.96 0.40 15.97
C THR A 25 16.98 1.49 15.50
N GLY A 26 17.47 2.59 14.93
CA GLY A 26 16.65 3.73 14.51
C GLY A 26 15.98 4.47 15.68
N THR A 27 16.55 4.40 16.89
CA THR A 27 15.94 4.96 18.10
C THR A 27 16.74 6.12 18.67
N THR A 28 16.06 7.11 19.23
CA THR A 28 16.69 8.21 19.96
C THR A 28 16.91 7.87 21.45
N PHE A 29 17.91 8.50 22.06
CA PHE A 29 18.22 8.34 23.49
C PHE A 29 18.56 9.68 24.14
N SER A 30 18.31 9.81 25.45
CA SER A 30 18.73 10.96 26.24
C SER A 30 20.18 10.78 26.71
N LEU A 31 21.00 11.83 26.62
CA LEU A 31 22.42 11.74 26.97
C LEU A 31 22.61 11.35 28.45
N PRO A 32 23.23 10.18 28.75
CA PRO A 32 23.42 9.73 30.12
C PRO A 32 24.43 10.63 30.84
N ARG A 33 24.18 10.94 32.11
CA ARG A 33 25.06 11.79 32.94
C ARG A 33 26.02 10.98 33.81
N THR A 34 25.80 9.66 33.93
CA THR A 34 26.63 8.76 34.74
C THR A 34 26.94 7.45 34.01
N ARG A 35 28.03 6.76 34.38
CA ARG A 35 28.36 5.43 33.83
C ARG A 35 27.24 4.41 34.01
N ARG A 36 26.55 4.43 35.15
CA ARG A 36 25.44 3.50 35.43
C ARG A 36 24.28 3.72 34.47
N GLN A 37 23.94 4.99 34.19
CA GLN A 37 22.94 5.33 33.18
C GLN A 37 23.38 4.89 31.78
N ALA A 38 24.65 5.09 31.43
CA ALA A 38 25.17 4.66 30.13
C ALA A 38 25.10 3.13 29.95
N SER A 39 25.48 2.35 30.97
CA SER A 39 25.36 0.89 30.91
C SER A 39 23.90 0.43 30.82
N GLY A 40 22.98 1.08 31.55
CA GLY A 40 21.55 0.79 31.44
C GLY A 40 21.01 1.07 30.02
N GLU A 41 21.45 2.16 29.39
CA GLU A 41 21.06 2.50 28.03
C GLU A 41 21.62 1.50 27.01
N ILE A 42 22.85 1.02 27.21
CA ILE A 42 23.44 -0.03 26.37
C ILE A 42 22.61 -1.31 26.41
N GLU A 43 22.22 -1.78 27.60
CA GLU A 43 21.44 -3.02 27.73
C GLU A 43 20.01 -2.85 27.18
N ARG A 44 19.40 -1.67 27.36
CA ARG A 44 18.13 -1.32 26.71
C ARG A 44 18.23 -1.40 25.19
N LEU A 45 19.25 -0.79 24.59
CA LEU A 45 19.45 -0.77 23.14
C LEU A 45 19.83 -2.14 22.56
N LYS A 46 20.59 -2.97 23.30
CA LYS A 46 20.88 -4.36 22.89
C LYS A 46 19.60 -5.19 22.82
N ARG A 47 18.74 -5.11 23.85
CA ARG A 47 17.45 -5.81 23.86
C ARG A 47 16.56 -5.34 22.70
N LEU A 48 16.53 -4.03 22.45
CA LEU A 48 15.79 -3.47 21.31
C LEU A 48 16.30 -3.99 19.96
N LYS A 49 17.62 -4.11 19.80
CA LYS A 49 18.26 -4.66 18.60
C LYS A 49 17.95 -6.15 18.38
N GLU A 50 17.74 -6.92 19.43
CA GLU A 50 17.31 -8.32 19.30
C GLU A 50 15.87 -8.41 18.79
N THR A 51 15.01 -7.45 19.18
CA THR A 51 13.59 -7.42 18.77
C THR A 51 13.34 -6.73 17.42
N CYS A 52 14.10 -5.70 17.11
CA CYS A 52 13.94 -4.85 15.94
C CYS A 52 15.14 -5.13 15.04
N GLY A 53 14.93 -5.80 13.90
CA GLY A 53 16.00 -6.16 12.97
C GLY A 53 16.90 -4.96 12.60
N ARG A 54 18.09 -5.24 12.06
CA ARG A 54 19.12 -4.22 11.77
C ARG A 54 18.57 -3.12 10.86
N HIS A 55 18.33 -1.94 11.41
CA HIS A 55 18.03 -0.75 10.62
C HIS A 55 19.35 -0.22 10.03
N VAL A 56 19.45 -0.25 8.70
CA VAL A 56 20.52 0.37 7.93
C VAL A 56 19.90 1.60 7.28
N GLU A 57 20.23 2.79 7.76
CA GLU A 57 19.98 3.98 6.94
C GLU A 57 20.79 3.83 5.67
N LEU A 58 20.13 3.91 4.50
CA LEU A 58 20.85 4.08 3.24
C LEU A 58 21.74 5.33 3.37
N PRO A 59 22.97 5.31 2.83
CA PRO A 59 23.88 6.46 2.93
C PRO A 59 23.19 7.74 2.49
N ARG A 60 23.27 8.79 3.33
CA ARG A 60 22.81 10.16 2.99
C ARG A 60 23.70 10.85 1.96
N ASP A 61 24.66 10.15 1.38
CA ASP A 61 25.58 10.66 0.37
C ASP A 61 25.01 10.54 -1.05
N VAL A 62 23.70 10.60 -1.22
CA VAL A 62 23.13 10.93 -2.53
C VAL A 62 23.17 12.43 -2.63
N GLN A 63 24.15 12.97 -3.36
CA GLN A 63 24.15 14.39 -3.71
C GLN A 63 22.78 14.69 -4.34
N PRO A 64 21.98 15.63 -3.80
CA PRO A 64 20.65 15.95 -4.35
C PRO A 64 20.70 16.36 -5.83
N ALA A 65 21.89 16.77 -6.31
CA ALA A 65 22.16 17.11 -7.70
C ALA A 65 22.22 15.90 -8.64
N GLU A 66 22.57 14.69 -8.16
CA GLU A 66 22.74 13.52 -9.03
C GLU A 66 21.42 12.83 -9.36
N GLN A 67 20.41 12.96 -8.50
CA GLN A 67 19.07 12.41 -8.73
C GLN A 67 18.02 13.36 -8.12
N PRO A 68 17.64 14.45 -8.80
CA PRO A 68 16.47 15.20 -8.38
C PRO A 68 15.29 14.23 -8.22
N TYR A 69 14.58 14.31 -7.08
CA TYR A 69 13.34 13.56 -6.87
C TYR A 69 12.42 13.73 -8.09
N ALA A 70 11.59 12.74 -8.41
CA ALA A 70 10.63 12.85 -9.51
C ALA A 70 9.65 14.04 -9.39
N THR A 71 9.63 14.70 -8.22
CA THR A 71 8.84 15.90 -7.91
C THR A 71 9.66 17.20 -7.89
N ALA A 72 10.97 17.14 -8.17
CA ALA A 72 11.81 18.32 -8.16
C ALA A 72 11.50 19.22 -9.36
N LEU A 73 11.33 20.52 -9.09
CA LEU A 73 11.04 21.52 -10.10
C LEU A 73 12.20 21.64 -11.10
N HIS A 74 11.91 21.51 -12.39
CA HIS A 74 12.94 21.66 -13.42
C HIS A 74 13.15 23.16 -13.76
N PRO A 75 14.38 23.63 -14.03
CA PRO A 75 14.62 25.03 -14.41
C PRO A 75 13.85 25.50 -15.65
N SER A 76 13.42 24.58 -16.52
CA SER A 76 12.59 24.89 -17.70
C SER A 76 11.08 24.83 -17.43
N GLU A 77 10.67 24.48 -16.21
CA GLU A 77 9.27 24.30 -15.85
C GLU A 77 8.60 25.67 -15.68
N ILE A 78 9.27 26.64 -15.08
CA ILE A 78 8.70 27.97 -14.78
C ILE A 78 9.58 29.06 -15.40
N SER A 79 8.96 30.03 -16.06
CA SER A 79 9.58 31.23 -16.61
C SER A 79 8.91 32.49 -16.08
N GLY A 80 9.61 33.63 -16.05
CA GLY A 80 9.07 34.91 -15.58
C GLY A 80 9.13 35.10 -14.06
N PHE A 81 8.61 36.25 -13.59
CA PHE A 81 8.63 36.64 -12.17
C PHE A 81 7.31 37.33 -11.78
N GLY A 82 6.85 37.09 -10.55
CA GLY A 82 5.62 37.71 -10.03
C GLY A 82 4.39 37.38 -10.86
N SER A 83 3.62 38.40 -11.23
CA SER A 83 2.41 38.26 -12.07
C SER A 83 2.66 37.87 -13.52
N ARG A 84 3.93 37.80 -13.95
CA ARG A 84 4.36 37.32 -15.27
C ARG A 84 4.90 35.90 -15.25
N ALA A 85 4.77 35.18 -14.13
CA ALA A 85 5.18 33.77 -14.06
C ALA A 85 4.28 32.90 -14.95
N SER A 86 4.91 32.12 -15.84
CA SER A 86 4.24 31.17 -16.74
C SER A 86 5.02 29.87 -16.79
N TRP A 87 4.33 28.76 -17.06
CA TRP A 87 4.99 27.47 -17.27
C TRP A 87 5.74 27.51 -18.61
N GLY A 88 7.08 27.38 -18.56
CA GLY A 88 7.97 27.52 -19.71
C GLY A 88 7.94 26.34 -20.68
N THR A 89 7.46 25.18 -20.21
CA THR A 89 7.28 23.98 -21.02
C THR A 89 5.85 23.48 -20.84
N ARG A 90 5.18 23.13 -21.94
CA ARG A 90 3.90 22.42 -21.86
C ARG A 90 4.17 21.08 -21.19
N PRO A 91 3.52 20.75 -20.04
CA PRO A 91 3.77 19.48 -19.39
C PRO A 91 3.53 18.36 -20.42
N PRO A 92 4.39 17.34 -20.49
CA PRO A 92 4.11 16.20 -21.34
C PRO A 92 2.72 15.69 -20.97
N ALA A 93 1.91 15.35 -21.97
CA ALA A 93 0.63 14.72 -21.71
C ALA A 93 0.87 13.59 -20.71
N ILE A 94 0.11 13.54 -19.62
CA ILE A 94 0.21 12.47 -18.63
C ILE A 94 -0.16 11.18 -19.37
N VAL A 95 0.84 10.53 -19.96
CA VAL A 95 0.69 9.20 -20.52
C VAL A 95 0.56 8.32 -19.30
N ARG A 96 -0.68 7.93 -18.98
CA ARG A 96 -0.90 6.81 -18.06
C ARG A 96 -0.27 5.59 -18.69
N VAL A 97 1.01 5.36 -18.39
CA VAL A 97 1.64 4.07 -18.59
C VAL A 97 0.95 3.17 -17.59
N THR A 98 -0.16 2.57 -18.01
CA THR A 98 -0.79 1.49 -17.25
C THR A 98 0.24 0.37 -17.32
N PRO A 99 0.95 0.03 -16.22
CA PRO A 99 1.88 -1.07 -16.30
C PRO A 99 1.05 -2.28 -16.72
N GLN A 100 1.34 -2.83 -17.90
CA GLN A 100 0.99 -4.21 -18.22
C GLN A 100 1.84 -5.06 -17.28
N ARG A 101 1.47 -5.08 -15.99
CA ARG A 101 1.78 -6.23 -15.13
C ARG A 101 1.32 -7.43 -15.94
N ARG A 102 2.14 -8.47 -16.02
CA ARG A 102 1.71 -9.78 -16.53
C ARG A 102 0.61 -10.27 -15.60
N VAL A 103 -0.59 -9.75 -15.80
CA VAL A 103 -1.83 -10.14 -15.14
C VAL A 103 -2.01 -11.57 -15.60
N ALA A 104 -2.09 -12.50 -14.66
CA ALA A 104 -2.36 -13.89 -14.96
C ALA A 104 -3.52 -13.99 -15.95
N GLU A 105 -3.41 -14.96 -16.85
CA GLU A 105 -4.36 -15.21 -17.92
C GLU A 105 -5.81 -15.09 -17.41
N LEU A 106 -6.56 -14.19 -18.04
CA LEU A 106 -7.94 -13.92 -17.73
C LEU A 106 -8.77 -15.13 -18.22
N THR A 107 -9.19 -16.00 -17.31
CA THR A 107 -9.98 -17.19 -17.67
C THR A 107 -11.45 -16.86 -17.66
N GLU A 108 -12.16 -17.08 -18.76
CA GLU A 108 -13.62 -16.98 -18.81
C GLU A 108 -14.25 -18.09 -17.97
N LEU A 109 -15.10 -17.72 -17.02
CA LEU A 109 -15.79 -18.66 -16.12
C LEU A 109 -17.25 -18.88 -16.50
N GLY A 110 -17.87 -17.88 -17.16
CA GLY A 110 -19.26 -17.97 -17.62
C GLY A 110 -19.75 -16.66 -18.23
N ARG A 111 -20.81 -16.75 -19.04
CA ARG A 111 -21.51 -15.61 -19.62
C ARG A 111 -22.96 -15.60 -19.19
N TYR A 112 -23.51 -14.41 -19.02
CA TYR A 112 -24.91 -14.22 -18.73
C TYR A 112 -25.39 -12.90 -19.36
N GLN A 113 -26.71 -12.73 -19.45
CA GLN A 113 -27.31 -11.52 -19.99
C GLN A 113 -28.12 -10.82 -18.91
N VAL A 114 -28.03 -9.51 -18.88
CA VAL A 114 -28.76 -8.67 -17.94
C VAL A 114 -29.14 -7.38 -18.64
N ASN A 115 -30.43 -7.00 -18.59
CA ASN A 115 -30.95 -5.83 -19.31
C ASN A 115 -30.54 -5.76 -20.79
N GLY A 116 -30.47 -6.92 -21.48
CA GLY A 116 -30.06 -7.02 -22.88
C GLY A 116 -28.55 -6.82 -23.14
N VAL A 117 -27.74 -6.68 -22.10
CA VAL A 117 -26.27 -6.58 -22.19
C VAL A 117 -25.64 -7.92 -21.80
N GLU A 118 -24.79 -8.44 -22.68
CA GLU A 118 -23.98 -9.63 -22.38
C GLU A 118 -22.82 -9.27 -21.44
N ARG A 119 -22.67 -10.08 -20.40
CA ARG A 119 -21.66 -9.93 -19.36
C ARG A 119 -20.92 -11.24 -19.14
N VAL A 120 -19.65 -11.12 -18.74
CA VAL A 120 -18.71 -12.22 -18.63
C VAL A 120 -18.05 -12.19 -17.26
N LEU A 121 -18.10 -13.33 -16.58
CA LEU A 121 -17.33 -13.56 -15.36
C LEU A 121 -15.93 -14.04 -15.71
N TYR A 122 -14.94 -13.32 -15.21
CA TYR A 122 -13.53 -13.62 -15.41
C TYR A 122 -12.85 -14.02 -14.11
N GLY A 123 -12.13 -15.14 -14.14
CA GLY A 123 -11.22 -15.57 -13.10
C GLY A 123 -9.79 -15.10 -13.39
N GLN A 124 -9.09 -14.62 -12.36
CA GLN A 124 -7.67 -14.30 -12.41
C GLN A 124 -6.95 -14.95 -11.22
N ARG A 125 -5.84 -15.66 -11.48
CA ARG A 125 -4.97 -16.19 -10.43
C ARG A 125 -3.86 -15.20 -10.11
N ILE A 126 -3.92 -14.52 -8.97
CA ILE A 126 -2.92 -13.50 -8.59
C ILE A 126 -2.31 -13.90 -7.25
N GLY A 127 -1.01 -14.18 -7.23
CA GLY A 127 -0.31 -14.52 -5.98
C GLY A 127 -0.84 -15.78 -5.27
N GLY A 128 -1.41 -16.75 -6.02
CA GLY A 128 -2.02 -17.96 -5.47
C GLY A 128 -3.52 -17.83 -5.15
N CYS A 129 -4.06 -16.62 -5.13
CA CYS A 129 -5.49 -16.36 -4.89
C CYS A 129 -6.28 -16.27 -6.19
N VAL A 130 -7.51 -16.79 -6.20
CA VAL A 130 -8.46 -16.60 -7.30
C VAL A 130 -9.26 -15.33 -7.04
N ARG A 131 -9.31 -14.46 -8.05
CA ARG A 131 -10.13 -13.24 -8.07
C ARG A 131 -11.15 -13.34 -9.20
N ILE A 132 -12.42 -13.09 -8.90
CA ILE A 132 -13.51 -13.13 -9.87
C ILE A 132 -14.00 -11.71 -10.16
N THR A 133 -14.08 -11.34 -11.44
CA THR A 133 -14.54 -10.02 -11.89
C THR A 133 -15.63 -10.19 -12.94
N ASP A 134 -16.76 -9.52 -12.75
CA ASP A 134 -17.80 -9.34 -13.77
C ASP A 134 -17.47 -8.15 -14.67
N ARG A 135 -17.55 -8.33 -15.98
CA ARG A 135 -17.33 -7.29 -16.99
C ARG A 135 -18.35 -7.38 -18.13
N PRO A 136 -18.74 -6.25 -18.74
CA PRO A 136 -19.47 -6.26 -20.01
C PRO A 136 -18.64 -6.95 -21.11
N ALA A 137 -19.27 -7.80 -21.92
CA ALA A 137 -18.61 -8.50 -23.03
C ALA A 137 -18.07 -7.53 -24.09
N SER A 138 -18.75 -6.39 -24.29
CA SER A 138 -18.32 -5.31 -25.20
C SER A 138 -17.09 -4.55 -24.70
N GLY A 139 -16.66 -4.76 -23.46
CA GLY A 139 -15.58 -4.00 -22.80
C GLY A 139 -15.97 -2.58 -22.36
N ALA A 140 -17.17 -2.09 -22.73
CA ALA A 140 -17.67 -0.79 -22.35
C ALA A 140 -18.67 -0.89 -21.17
N GLY A 141 -18.36 -0.23 -20.04
CA GLY A 141 -19.23 -0.18 -18.87
C GLY A 141 -18.53 -0.49 -17.54
N ARG A 142 -19.30 -0.52 -16.45
CA ARG A 142 -18.78 -0.81 -15.10
C ARG A 142 -18.38 -2.28 -14.98
N SER A 143 -17.23 -2.54 -14.37
CA SER A 143 -16.77 -3.86 -13.96
C SER A 143 -16.97 -4.03 -12.46
N TYR A 144 -17.42 -5.19 -12.01
CA TYR A 144 -17.67 -5.47 -10.60
C TYR A 144 -16.75 -6.58 -10.11
N LEU A 145 -16.17 -6.40 -8.93
CA LEU A 145 -15.46 -7.47 -8.24
C LEU A 145 -16.51 -8.33 -7.54
N VAL A 146 -16.53 -9.63 -7.85
CA VAL A 146 -17.49 -10.58 -7.27
C VAL A 146 -16.92 -11.19 -6.00
N GLU A 147 -15.70 -11.73 -6.06
CA GLU A 147 -15.10 -12.43 -4.91
C GLU A 147 -13.56 -12.36 -4.92
N ARG A 148 -12.96 -12.40 -3.73
CA ARG A 148 -11.52 -12.52 -3.50
C ARG A 148 -11.24 -13.70 -2.59
N GLY A 149 -10.24 -14.51 -2.95
CA GLY A 149 -9.65 -15.44 -2.00
C GLY A 149 -10.25 -16.85 -2.03
N LEU A 150 -10.65 -17.33 -3.21
CA LEU A 150 -11.22 -18.68 -3.37
C LEU A 150 -10.19 -19.82 -3.29
N GLU A 151 -8.97 -19.57 -2.81
CA GLU A 151 -7.90 -20.59 -2.82
C GLU A 151 -8.17 -21.79 -1.90
N ARG A 152 -9.00 -21.62 -0.86
CA ARG A 152 -9.23 -22.65 0.15
C ARG A 152 -10.31 -23.66 -0.23
N ASP A 153 -11.32 -23.22 -0.98
CA ASP A 153 -12.54 -24.00 -1.23
C ASP A 153 -12.51 -24.77 -2.57
N GLY A 154 -11.49 -24.51 -3.39
CA GLY A 154 -11.20 -25.27 -4.61
C GLY A 154 -12.19 -25.03 -5.76
N TYR A 155 -12.13 -25.91 -6.76
CA TYR A 155 -12.86 -25.74 -8.03
C TYR A 155 -14.37 -25.96 -7.91
N ALA A 156 -14.83 -26.79 -6.98
CA ALA A 156 -16.26 -27.03 -6.78
C ALA A 156 -16.97 -25.77 -6.25
N ALA A 157 -16.36 -25.09 -5.27
CA ALA A 157 -16.85 -23.83 -4.75
C ALA A 157 -16.86 -22.73 -5.82
N LEU A 158 -15.84 -22.68 -6.68
CA LEU A 158 -15.81 -21.75 -7.82
C LEU A 158 -17.00 -21.95 -8.75
N LYS A 159 -17.31 -23.19 -9.13
CA LYS A 159 -18.45 -23.49 -10.00
C LYS A 159 -19.78 -23.16 -9.33
N ALA A 160 -19.92 -23.47 -8.05
CA ALA A 160 -21.12 -23.16 -7.29
C ALA A 160 -21.36 -21.64 -7.22
N LEU A 161 -20.31 -20.86 -6.95
CA LEU A 161 -20.37 -19.40 -6.92
C LEU A 161 -20.75 -18.81 -8.29
N VAL A 162 -20.17 -19.31 -9.37
CA VAL A 162 -20.51 -18.86 -10.73
C VAL A 162 -21.98 -19.15 -11.04
N ALA A 163 -22.45 -20.36 -10.73
CA ALA A 163 -23.85 -20.74 -10.96
C ALA A 163 -24.82 -19.86 -10.17
N ASP A 164 -24.60 -19.73 -8.85
CA ASP A 164 -25.41 -18.90 -7.96
C ASP A 164 -25.45 -17.43 -8.41
N TYR A 165 -24.28 -16.87 -8.74
CA TYR A 165 -24.19 -15.49 -9.22
C TYR A 165 -25.00 -15.26 -10.51
N THR A 166 -24.89 -16.17 -11.48
CA THR A 166 -25.65 -16.06 -12.74
C THR A 166 -27.16 -16.26 -12.55
N GLN A 167 -27.54 -17.11 -11.59
CA GLN A 167 -28.94 -17.32 -11.23
C GLN A 167 -29.53 -16.04 -10.59
N GLN A 168 -28.85 -15.47 -9.59
CA GLN A 168 -29.26 -14.22 -8.96
C GLN A 168 -29.37 -13.08 -9.98
N ALA A 169 -28.42 -12.97 -10.92
CA ALA A 169 -28.47 -11.96 -11.97
C ALA A 169 -29.69 -12.11 -12.89
N THR A 170 -30.09 -13.35 -13.15
CA THR A 170 -31.26 -13.67 -13.98
C THR A 170 -32.56 -13.35 -13.23
N GLU A 171 -32.65 -13.73 -11.95
CA GLU A 171 -33.82 -13.49 -11.10
C GLU A 171 -34.05 -11.99 -10.86
N LEU A 172 -32.98 -11.23 -10.61
CA LEU A 172 -33.05 -9.78 -10.40
C LEU A 172 -33.22 -8.99 -11.69
N GLY A 173 -32.84 -9.56 -12.84
CA GLY A 173 -32.71 -8.81 -14.09
C GLY A 173 -31.66 -7.70 -14.01
N GLU A 174 -30.79 -7.73 -13.00
CA GLU A 174 -29.75 -6.73 -12.72
C GLU A 174 -28.44 -7.40 -12.30
N VAL A 175 -27.35 -6.63 -12.29
CA VAL A 175 -26.06 -7.16 -11.79
C VAL A 175 -26.16 -7.25 -10.27
N PRO A 176 -25.98 -8.42 -9.63
CA PRO A 176 -26.19 -8.59 -8.19
C PRO A 176 -25.41 -7.58 -7.33
N MET A 177 -24.15 -7.30 -7.72
CA MET A 177 -23.28 -6.32 -7.04
C MET A 177 -23.67 -4.86 -7.28
N ALA A 178 -24.49 -4.58 -8.30
CA ALA A 178 -25.04 -3.25 -8.56
C ALA A 178 -26.33 -3.04 -7.78
N SER A 179 -27.18 -4.08 -7.66
CA SER A 179 -28.41 -4.04 -6.87
C SER A 179 -28.13 -3.92 -5.37
N SER A 180 -27.03 -4.50 -4.88
CA SER A 180 -26.63 -4.40 -3.47
C SER A 180 -26.17 -3.01 -3.03
N ILE A 181 -25.69 -2.16 -3.94
CA ILE A 181 -25.40 -0.74 -3.63
C ILE A 181 -26.71 0.05 -3.39
N VAL A 182 -27.81 -0.38 -4.01
CA VAL A 182 -29.13 0.23 -3.81
C VAL A 182 -29.78 -0.27 -2.51
N ALA A 183 -29.52 -1.53 -2.10
CA ALA A 183 -30.01 -2.07 -0.84
C ALA A 183 -29.38 -1.39 0.40
N GLN A 184 -28.14 -0.92 0.32
CA GLN A 184 -27.50 -0.17 1.41
C GLN A 184 -28.09 1.23 1.65
N GLN A 185 -28.98 1.75 0.80
CA GLN A 185 -29.67 3.03 1.03
C GLN A 185 -31.03 2.89 1.74
N PHE A 186 -31.57 1.68 1.93
CA PHE A 186 -32.89 1.49 2.55
C PHE A 186 -32.86 1.02 4.01
N ASP A 187 -31.68 0.77 4.58
CA ASP A 187 -31.54 0.37 6.00
C ASP A 187 -31.22 1.55 6.95
N ASP A 188 -31.07 2.78 6.46
CA ASP A 188 -30.76 3.98 7.29
C ASP A 188 -31.99 4.88 7.58
N GLU A 189 -33.21 4.50 7.17
CA GLU A 189 -34.46 5.26 7.44
C GLU A 189 -35.49 4.43 8.26
N ALA A 190 -35.02 3.63 9.21
CA ALA A 190 -35.88 2.91 10.15
C ALA A 190 -35.21 2.59 11.51
N ALA A 191 -34.48 3.54 12.10
CA ALA A 191 -34.03 3.47 13.49
C ALA A 191 -34.24 4.80 14.23
#